data_AF-A0A358XNI0-F1
#
_entry.id   AF-A0A358XNI0-F1
#
_cell.length_a   1.000
_cell.length_b   1.000
_cell.length_c   1.000
_cell.angle_alpha   90.00
_cell.angle_beta   90.00
_cell.angle_gamma   90.00
#
_symmetry.space_group_name_H-M   'P 1'
#
loop_
_entity.id
_entity.type
_entity.pdbx_description
1 polymer ?
#
loop_
_entity_poly.entity_id
_entity_poly.type
_entity_poly.pdbx_seq_one_letter_code
_entity_poly.pdbx_strand_id
1 'polypeptide(L)'
;ANAGHDVIMTPGSHLYFDSYQTDPRTQPEAIGGYLTLDKVYSYDPIPAAIQGDKAKHILGAQANIWTEYVPTTEHLEYMVFPRALALAEVNWTNKDGKSWTDFRRRLQSHYKLL
;
A
#
# COMPACT_ATOMS: atom_id res chain seq x y z
N ALA A 1 19.82 1.93 2.33
CA ALA A 1 19.88 1.91 3.80
C ALA A 1 21.19 1.35 4.37
N ASN A 2 21.48 0.04 4.38
CA ASN A 2 22.69 -0.51 5.05
C ASN A 2 24.02 0.08 4.52
N ALA A 3 24.09 0.42 3.23
CA ALA A 3 25.23 1.10 2.62
C ALA A 3 25.26 2.63 2.86
N GLY A 4 24.38 3.18 3.70
CA GLY A 4 24.32 4.61 4.02
C GLY A 4 23.54 5.49 3.04
N HIS A 5 22.92 4.92 2.00
CA HIS A 5 22.06 5.65 1.07
C HIS A 5 20.61 5.74 1.54
N ASP A 6 20.02 6.91 1.35
CA ASP A 6 18.59 7.16 1.54
C ASP A 6 17.76 6.44 0.48
N VAL A 7 16.63 5.89 0.91
CA VAL A 7 15.76 5.07 0.05
C VAL A 7 14.28 5.35 0.31
N ILE A 8 13.48 5.21 -0.73
CA ILE A 8 12.01 5.16 -0.68
C ILE A 8 11.59 3.74 -1.05
N MET A 9 10.76 3.13 -0.22
CA MET A 9 10.35 1.74 -0.38
C MET A 9 9.14 1.63 -1.29
N THR A 10 9.28 0.92 -2.42
CA THR A 10 8.19 0.67 -3.40
C THR A 10 8.09 -0.81 -3.80
N PRO A 11 8.15 -1.79 -2.88
CA PRO A 11 8.17 -3.20 -3.29
C PRO A 11 6.88 -3.64 -3.98
N GLY A 12 6.99 -4.27 -5.16
CA GLY A 12 5.85 -4.80 -5.90
C GLY A 12 5.03 -5.85 -5.15
N SER A 13 5.59 -6.47 -4.12
CA SER A 13 4.86 -7.41 -3.26
C SER A 13 3.76 -6.75 -2.41
N HIS A 14 3.85 -5.44 -2.14
CA HIS A 14 2.95 -4.72 -1.25
C HIS A 14 2.40 -3.41 -1.82
N LEU A 15 3.08 -2.78 -2.79
CA LEU A 15 2.83 -1.38 -3.14
C LEU A 15 2.63 -1.13 -4.65
N TYR A 16 2.29 -2.17 -5.42
CA TYR A 16 1.94 -2.05 -6.85
C TYR A 16 0.42 -2.20 -7.01
N PHE A 17 -0.28 -1.06 -7.06
CA PHE A 17 -1.74 -1.00 -7.01
C PHE A 17 -2.40 -1.35 -8.34
N ASP A 18 -1.62 -1.55 -9.40
CA ASP A 18 -2.00 -2.14 -10.68
C ASP A 18 -2.29 -3.66 -10.59
N SER A 19 -2.06 -4.30 -9.43
CA SER A 19 -2.44 -5.71 -9.19
C SER A 19 -3.90 -5.88 -8.76
N TYR A 20 -4.50 -7.04 -9.06
CA TYR A 20 -5.84 -7.39 -8.57
C TYR A 20 -5.93 -7.30 -7.04
N GLN A 21 -7.03 -6.74 -6.53
CA GLN A 21 -7.29 -6.57 -5.10
C GLN A 21 -8.31 -7.56 -4.51
N THR A 22 -8.99 -8.32 -5.37
CA THR A 22 -9.96 -9.39 -5.04
C THR A 22 -10.11 -10.31 -6.26
N ASP A 23 -11.09 -11.22 -6.27
CA ASP A 23 -11.29 -12.27 -7.28
C ASP A 23 -11.25 -11.73 -8.73
N PRO A 24 -10.18 -12.03 -9.51
CA PRO A 24 -9.99 -11.50 -10.87
C PRO A 24 -11.15 -11.79 -11.83
N ARG A 25 -11.95 -12.83 -11.58
CA ARG A 25 -13.10 -13.20 -12.42
C ARG A 25 -14.25 -12.20 -12.34
N THR A 26 -14.24 -11.33 -11.34
CA THR A 26 -15.32 -10.38 -11.04
C THR A 26 -14.86 -8.93 -11.09
N GLN A 27 -13.57 -8.69 -11.35
CA GLN A 27 -12.97 -7.36 -11.29
C GLN A 27 -12.57 -6.85 -12.68
N PRO A 28 -12.39 -5.52 -12.84
CA PRO A 28 -11.75 -4.95 -14.01
C PRO A 28 -10.39 -5.59 -14.29
N GLU A 29 -9.97 -5.57 -15.55
CA GLU A 29 -8.70 -6.14 -15.98
C GLU A 29 -7.51 -5.45 -15.29
N ALA A 30 -6.55 -6.25 -14.85
CA ALA A 30 -5.32 -5.78 -14.22
C ALA A 30 -4.14 -6.60 -14.74
N ILE A 31 -2.91 -6.10 -14.56
CA ILE A 31 -1.68 -6.74 -15.08
C ILE A 31 -1.47 -8.17 -14.56
N GLY A 32 -2.11 -8.52 -13.44
CA GLY A 32 -1.96 -9.78 -12.73
C GLY A 32 -1.82 -9.54 -11.23
N GLY A 33 -1.17 -10.48 -10.54
CA GLY A 33 -0.88 -10.35 -9.11
C GLY A 33 -2.11 -10.46 -8.20
N TYR A 34 -1.85 -10.35 -6.89
CA TYR A 34 -2.89 -10.36 -5.87
C TYR A 34 -2.42 -9.56 -4.65
N LEU A 35 -2.98 -8.35 -4.52
CA LEU A 35 -2.61 -7.36 -3.52
C LEU A 35 -3.87 -6.81 -2.84
N THR A 36 -4.31 -7.52 -1.81
CA THR A 36 -5.47 -7.17 -1.00
C THR A 36 -5.18 -6.00 -0.07
N LEU A 37 -6.23 -5.33 0.41
CA LEU A 37 -6.14 -4.20 1.33
C LEU A 37 -5.39 -4.54 2.63
N ASP A 38 -5.66 -5.70 3.23
CA ASP A 38 -5.00 -6.16 4.46
C ASP A 38 -3.51 -6.41 4.23
N LYS A 39 -3.13 -6.90 3.05
CA LYS A 39 -1.73 -7.10 2.68
C LYS A 39 -0.99 -5.76 2.61
N VAL A 40 -1.56 -4.74 1.98
CA VAL A 40 -1.00 -3.37 1.99
C VAL A 40 -0.87 -2.86 3.43
N TYR A 41 -1.93 -2.97 4.24
CA TYR A 41 -1.94 -2.48 5.62
C TYR A 41 -0.90 -3.17 6.51
N SER A 42 -0.63 -4.46 6.26
CA SER A 42 0.35 -5.25 7.00
C SER A 42 1.80 -4.86 6.73
N TYR A 43 2.06 -4.02 5.72
CA TYR A 43 3.41 -3.64 5.33
C TYR A 43 4.14 -2.87 6.45
N ASP A 44 5.41 -3.24 6.64
CA ASP A 44 6.37 -2.54 7.49
C ASP A 44 7.48 -1.96 6.58
N PRO A 45 7.59 -0.63 6.45
CA PRO A 45 8.61 0.00 5.63
C PRO A 45 10.04 -0.24 6.10
N ILE A 46 10.26 -0.70 7.34
CA ILE A 46 11.59 -0.97 7.92
C ILE A 46 11.78 -2.49 8.07
N PRO A 47 12.43 -3.17 7.10
CA PRO A 47 12.67 -4.60 7.18
C PRO A 47 13.60 -4.97 8.35
N ALA A 48 13.40 -6.15 8.93
CA ALA A 48 14.24 -6.65 10.04
C ALA A 48 15.73 -6.78 9.69
N ALA A 49 16.08 -6.86 8.39
CA ALA A 49 17.47 -6.94 7.92
C ALA A 49 18.20 -5.58 7.95
N ILE A 50 17.50 -4.48 8.26
CA ILE A 50 18.10 -3.15 8.37
C ILE A 50 18.63 -2.95 9.79
N GLN A 51 19.90 -2.58 9.89
CA GLN A 51 20.53 -2.27 11.17
C GLN A 51 19.84 -1.05 11.81
N GLY A 52 19.67 -1.07 13.14
CA GLY A 52 18.88 -0.07 13.85
C GLY A 52 19.35 1.37 13.62
N ASP A 53 20.67 1.61 13.57
CA ASP A 53 21.25 2.93 13.28
C ASP A 53 21.09 3.37 11.81
N LYS A 54 20.75 2.43 10.91
CA LYS A 54 20.53 2.66 9.48
C LYS A 54 19.06 2.88 9.12
N ALA A 55 18.13 2.61 10.04
CA ALA A 55 16.69 2.79 9.79
C ALA A 55 16.32 4.22 9.35
N LYS A 56 17.07 5.22 9.83
CA LYS A 56 16.94 6.64 9.43
C LYS A 56 17.10 6.91 7.93
N HIS A 57 17.74 6.01 7.18
CA HIS A 57 17.91 6.13 5.74
C HIS A 57 16.67 5.66 4.96
N ILE A 58 15.65 5.12 5.63
CA ILE A 58 14.37 4.81 4.99
C ILE A 58 13.49 6.03 5.15
N LEU A 59 13.30 6.77 4.06
CA LEU A 59 12.56 8.04 4.07
C LEU A 59 11.04 7.84 4.10
N GLY A 60 10.57 6.64 3.72
CA GLY A 60 9.17 6.28 3.70
C GLY A 60 8.87 5.22 2.65
N ALA A 61 7.59 4.99 2.39
CA ALA A 61 7.11 4.09 1.36
C ALA A 61 6.19 4.80 0.36
N GLN A 62 6.16 4.31 -0.88
CA GLN A 62 5.34 4.85 -1.96
C GLN A 62 4.62 3.69 -2.67
N ALA A 63 3.35 3.90 -3.02
CA ALA A 63 2.63 3.04 -3.94
C ALA A 63 2.81 3.53 -5.37
N ASN A 64 2.92 2.58 -6.28
CA ASN A 64 2.98 2.82 -7.71
C ASN A 64 1.66 2.33 -8.34
N ILE A 65 1.22 3.03 -9.37
CA ILE A 65 0.11 2.62 -10.21
C ILE A 65 0.58 2.73 -11.66
N TRP A 66 0.70 1.58 -12.30
CA TRP A 66 0.99 1.47 -13.73
C TRP A 66 -0.32 1.33 -14.48
N THR A 67 -0.43 1.97 -15.64
CA THR A 67 -1.74 2.22 -16.29
C THR A 67 -1.91 1.50 -17.62
N GLU A 68 -1.12 0.45 -17.89
CA GLU A 68 -1.23 -0.36 -19.12
C GLU A 68 -2.64 -0.92 -19.31
N TYR A 69 -3.29 -1.33 -18.21
CA TYR A 69 -4.64 -1.91 -18.19
C TYR A 69 -5.69 -1.00 -17.54
N VAL A 70 -5.35 0.27 -17.28
CA VAL A 70 -6.20 1.22 -16.54
C VAL A 70 -6.57 2.40 -17.44
N PRO A 71 -7.53 2.26 -18.36
CA PRO A 71 -7.77 3.24 -19.41
C PRO A 71 -8.61 4.45 -18.98
N THR A 72 -9.28 4.40 -17.82
CA THR A 72 -10.17 5.49 -17.36
C THR A 72 -9.84 5.92 -15.93
N THR A 73 -10.24 7.14 -15.58
CA THR A 73 -10.07 7.69 -14.22
C THR A 73 -10.88 6.90 -13.19
N GLU A 74 -12.07 6.43 -13.54
CA GLU A 74 -12.90 5.60 -12.64
C GLU A 74 -12.20 4.27 -12.34
N HIS A 75 -11.54 3.66 -13.33
CA HIS A 75 -10.73 2.46 -13.11
C HIS A 75 -9.49 2.79 -12.25
N LEU A 76 -8.83 3.93 -12.49
CA LEU A 76 -7.70 4.39 -11.68
C LEU A 76 -8.10 4.54 -10.20
N GLU A 77 -9.21 5.21 -9.92
CA GLU A 77 -9.74 5.39 -8.57
C GLU A 77 -10.08 4.05 -7.91
N TYR A 78 -10.71 3.14 -8.67
CA TYR A 78 -11.02 1.78 -8.21
C TYR A 78 -9.77 0.98 -7.83
N MET A 79 -8.68 1.13 -8.59
CA MET A 79 -7.41 0.44 -8.30
C MET A 79 -6.68 1.09 -7.12
N VAL A 80 -6.72 2.40 -6.97
CA VAL A 80 -5.98 3.12 -5.93
C VAL A 80 -6.69 3.05 -4.57
N PHE A 81 -8.01 3.21 -4.53
CA PHE A 81 -8.77 3.24 -3.28
C PHE A 81 -9.47 1.90 -3.01
N PRO A 82 -9.52 1.44 -1.75
CA PRO A 82 -9.07 2.12 -0.52
C PRO A 82 -7.60 1.86 -0.15
N ARG A 83 -6.80 1.18 -0.98
CA ARG A 83 -5.41 0.78 -0.65
C ARG A 83 -4.49 1.97 -0.35
N ALA A 84 -4.72 3.12 -0.98
CA ALA A 84 -4.02 4.37 -0.66
C ALA A 84 -4.20 4.80 0.80
N LEU A 85 -5.39 4.60 1.39
CA LEU A 85 -5.66 4.93 2.80
C LEU A 85 -4.87 4.02 3.75
N ALA A 86 -4.72 2.73 3.38
CA ALA A 86 -3.89 1.81 4.14
C ALA A 86 -2.42 2.21 4.10
N LEU A 87 -1.88 2.58 2.93
CA LEU A 87 -0.50 3.06 2.82
C LEU A 87 -0.28 4.38 3.57
N ALA A 88 -1.24 5.31 3.52
CA ALA A 88 -1.17 6.55 4.28
C ALA A 88 -0.99 6.26 5.78
N GLU A 89 -1.76 5.31 6.32
CA GLU A 89 -1.61 4.90 7.72
C GLU A 89 -0.29 4.16 8.01
N VAL A 90 0.19 3.34 7.06
CA VAL A 90 1.52 2.68 7.16
C VAL A 90 2.64 3.69 7.30
N ASN A 91 2.58 4.81 6.57
CA ASN A 91 3.62 5.84 6.60
C ASN A 91 3.48 6.82 7.78
N TRP A 92 2.25 7.06 8.25
CA TRP A 92 1.97 8.15 9.19
C TRP A 92 1.85 7.67 10.65
N THR A 93 1.24 6.51 10.88
CA THR A 93 0.94 6.03 12.23
C THR A 93 2.08 5.18 12.76
N ASN A 94 2.56 5.49 13.96
CA ASN A 94 3.54 4.66 14.67
C ASN A 94 3.07 3.20 14.72
N LYS A 95 4.00 2.26 14.54
CA LYS A 95 3.71 0.83 14.46
C LYS A 95 2.85 0.31 15.62
N ASP A 96 3.13 0.75 16.84
CA ASP A 96 2.40 0.35 18.05
C ASP A 96 0.96 0.89 18.11
N GLY A 97 0.63 1.90 17.30
CA GLY A 97 -0.71 2.48 17.16
C GLY A 97 -1.54 1.87 16.04
N LYS A 98 -0.97 0.96 15.22
CA LYS A 98 -1.70 0.34 14.10
C LYS A 98 -2.57 -0.81 14.61
N SER A 99 -3.81 -0.88 14.13
CA SER A 99 -4.74 -1.97 14.39
C SER A 99 -5.63 -2.20 13.19
N TRP A 100 -5.54 -3.39 12.59
CA TRP A 100 -6.34 -3.75 11.41
C TRP A 100 -7.85 -3.66 11.69
N THR A 101 -8.28 -4.08 12.88
CA THR A 101 -9.69 -4.02 13.27
C THR A 101 -10.16 -2.57 13.40
N ASP A 102 -9.34 -1.69 13.99
CA ASP A 102 -9.67 -0.27 14.10
C ASP A 102 -9.66 0.44 12.74
N PHE A 103 -8.64 0.17 11.91
CA PHE A 103 -8.55 0.68 10.55
C PHE A 103 -9.80 0.33 9.74
N ARG A 104 -10.21 -0.95 9.73
CA ARG A 104 -11.43 -1.39 9.04
C ARG A 104 -12.67 -0.66 9.54
N ARG A 105 -12.78 -0.46 10.86
CA ARG A 105 -13.90 0.28 11.47
C ARG A 105 -13.94 1.74 11.01
N ARG A 106 -12.79 2.44 11.02
CA ARG A 106 -12.69 3.84 10.51
C ARG A 106 -12.96 3.91 9.01
N LEU A 107 -12.48 2.94 8.25
CA LEU A 107 -12.69 2.86 6.81
C LEU A 107 -14.18 2.77 6.44
N GLN A 108 -15.00 2.03 7.20
CA GLN A 108 -16.46 1.98 6.95
C GLN A 108 -17.11 3.36 6.97
N SER A 109 -16.69 4.23 7.88
CA SER A 109 -17.18 5.61 7.93
C SER A 109 -16.62 6.46 6.79
N HIS A 110 -15.38 6.20 6.37
CA HIS A 110 -14.69 6.96 5.34
C HIS A 110 -15.22 6.69 3.93
N TYR A 111 -15.78 5.49 3.66
CA TYR A 111 -16.42 5.18 2.37
C TYR A 111 -17.58 6.11 2.00
N LYS A 112 -18.13 6.89 2.95
CA LYS A 112 -19.18 7.88 2.67
C LYS A 112 -18.64 9.17 2.05
N LEU A 113 -17.32 9.36 2.07
CA LEU A 113 -16.61 10.54 1.56
C LEU A 113 -15.85 10.25 0.26
N LEU A 114 -15.60 8.96 -0.02
CA LEU A 114 -15.10 8.46 -1.30
C LEU A 114 -16.28 8.35 -2.27
#